data_AF-A0A2V9Y8B4-F1
#
_entry.id   AF-A0A2V9Y8B4-F1
#
_cell.length_a   1.000
_cell.length_b   1.000
_cell.length_c   1.000
_cell.angle_alpha   90.00
_cell.angle_beta   90.00
_cell.angle_gamma   90.00
#
_symmetry.space_group_name_H-M   'P 1'
#
loop_
_entity.id
_entity.type
_entity.pdbx_description
1 polymer ?
#
loop_
_entity_poly.entity_id
_entity_poly.type
_entity_poly.pdbx_seq_one_letter_code
_entity_poly.pdbx_strand_id
1 'polypeptide(L)'
;MLLILLNLQDRITARCGYTHTLTTTLQWFLLVWTFAAIGEEIGYRGYLINRAADAGGRSKAVYWIAVVLVSVLFGYGHYYKGPAGVVDSGMAGLVLGAAYVLSGRNLWVCVLAHGFIDTIGLIAVFFGWSS
;
A
#
# COMPACT_ATOMS: atom_id res chain seq x y z
N MET A 1 -4.48 3.39 9.25
CA MET A 1 -3.73 3.98 10.39
C MET A 1 -2.95 5.23 9.97
N LEU A 2 -2.19 5.18 8.87
CA LEU A 2 -1.41 6.32 8.37
C LEU A 2 -2.28 7.51 7.90
N LEU A 3 -3.47 7.25 7.33
CA LEU A 3 -4.38 8.31 6.86
C LEU A 3 -5.30 8.92 7.92
N ILE A 4 -5.33 8.37 9.14
CA ILE A 4 -5.95 9.01 10.32
C ILE A 4 -5.04 10.14 10.83
N LEU A 5 -3.72 9.97 10.69
CA LEU A 5 -2.75 11.05 10.93
C LEU A 5 -2.80 12.09 9.81
N LEU A 6 -2.96 11.69 8.54
CA LEU A 6 -3.15 12.64 7.43
C LEU A 6 -4.42 13.47 7.58
N ASN A 7 -5.57 12.89 7.92
CA ASN A 7 -6.80 13.69 8.12
C ASN A 7 -6.73 14.67 9.31
N LEU A 8 -5.96 14.36 10.36
CA LEU A 8 -5.67 15.32 11.43
C LEU A 8 -4.69 16.40 10.96
N GLN A 9 -3.68 16.03 10.17
CA GLN A 9 -2.73 16.95 9.56
C GLN A 9 -3.45 17.87 8.57
N ASP A 10 -4.29 17.37 7.66
CA ASP A 10 -5.04 18.12 6.64
C ASP A 10 -5.95 19.19 7.27
N ARG A 11 -6.63 18.86 8.39
CA ARG A 11 -7.44 19.84 9.12
C ARG A 11 -6.62 20.92 9.84
N ILE A 12 -5.39 20.62 10.26
CA ILE A 12 -4.45 21.58 10.85
C ILE A 12 -3.74 22.40 9.75
N THR A 13 -3.49 21.79 8.59
CA THR A 13 -2.65 22.30 7.49
C THR A 13 -3.43 23.17 6.53
N ALA A 14 -4.71 22.87 6.26
CA ALA A 14 -5.63 23.77 5.55
C ALA A 14 -5.83 25.12 6.27
N ARG A 15 -5.49 25.19 7.56
CA ARG A 15 -5.50 26.41 8.38
C ARG A 15 -4.17 27.17 8.39
N CYS A 16 -3.05 26.53 8.00
CA CYS A 16 -1.69 27.04 8.20
C CYS A 16 -0.77 27.02 6.96
N GLY A 17 -1.19 26.49 5.80
CA GLY A 17 -0.46 26.61 4.52
C GLY A 17 0.78 25.71 4.35
N TYR A 18 0.83 24.56 5.02
CA TYR A 18 2.04 23.71 5.15
C TYR A 18 2.15 22.53 4.14
N THR A 19 1.36 22.48 3.07
CA THR A 19 1.18 21.26 2.24
C THR A 19 2.31 20.90 1.27
N HIS A 20 3.30 21.77 1.06
CA HIS A 20 4.32 21.55 0.01
C HIS A 20 5.76 21.79 0.47
N THR A 21 6.05 21.64 1.77
CA THR A 21 7.42 21.83 2.25
C THR A 21 8.27 20.58 2.04
N LEU A 22 9.56 20.78 1.75
CA LEU A 22 10.50 19.66 1.61
C LEU A 22 10.56 18.80 2.88
N THR A 23 10.51 19.44 4.06
CA THR A 23 10.54 18.74 5.35
C THR A 23 9.37 17.78 5.52
N THR A 24 8.14 18.24 5.25
CA THR A 24 6.95 17.39 5.35
C THR A 24 7.00 16.23 4.34
N THR A 25 7.47 16.49 3.12
CA THR A 25 7.61 15.44 2.10
C THR A 25 8.65 14.39 2.49
N LEU A 26 9.77 14.79 3.09
CA LEU A 26 10.78 13.83 3.58
C LEU A 26 10.27 12.99 4.76
N GLN A 27 9.48 13.57 5.66
CA GLN A 27 8.83 12.82 6.73
C GLN A 27 7.86 11.78 6.18
N TRP A 28 7.02 12.16 5.22
CA TRP A 28 6.13 11.23 4.54
C TRP A 28 6.87 10.17 3.75
N PHE A 29 7.96 10.52 3.07
CA PHE A 29 8.82 9.58 2.35
C PHE A 29 9.33 8.47 3.27
N LEU A 30 9.82 8.82 4.46
CA LEU A 30 10.28 7.82 5.44
C LEU A 30 9.13 6.93 5.92
N LEU A 31 7.95 7.50 6.17
CA LEU A 31 6.78 6.75 6.59
C LEU A 31 6.27 5.78 5.52
N VAL A 32 6.15 6.21 4.27
CA VAL A 32 5.69 5.32 3.20
C VAL A 32 6.67 4.19 2.95
N TRP A 33 7.98 4.44 2.96
CA TRP A 33 8.95 3.36 2.74
C TRP A 33 8.99 2.35 3.89
N THR A 34 8.90 2.81 5.14
CA THR A 34 9.00 1.91 6.30
C THR A 34 7.70 1.19 6.63
N PHE A 35 6.57 1.91 6.66
CA PHE A 35 5.28 1.33 7.04
C PHE A 35 4.48 0.79 5.86
N ALA A 36 4.40 1.51 4.74
CA ALA A 36 3.63 1.06 3.57
C ALA A 36 4.44 0.03 2.76
N ALA A 37 5.50 0.46 2.09
CA ALA A 37 6.28 -0.37 1.18
C ALA A 37 6.90 -1.61 1.84
N ILE A 38 7.47 -1.48 3.05
CA ILE A 38 8.03 -2.62 3.79
C ILE A 38 6.97 -3.27 4.67
N GLY A 39 6.36 -2.51 5.58
CA GLY A 39 5.46 -3.05 6.60
C GLY A 39 4.22 -3.74 6.02
N GLU A 40 3.52 -3.11 5.08
CA GLU A 40 2.34 -3.71 4.46
C GLU A 40 2.73 -4.92 3.61
N GLU A 41 3.82 -4.87 2.85
CA GLU A 41 4.21 -6.02 2.03
C GLU A 41 4.62 -7.23 2.89
N ILE A 42 5.32 -7.03 4.00
CA ILE A 42 5.59 -8.11 4.98
C ILE A 42 4.27 -8.71 5.48
N GLY A 43 3.30 -7.87 5.85
CA GLY A 43 2.01 -8.33 6.38
C GLY A 43 1.16 -9.06 5.33
N TYR A 44 0.87 -8.42 4.22
CA TYR A 44 -0.05 -8.94 3.22
C TYR A 44 0.58 -10.05 2.36
N ARG A 45 1.79 -9.83 1.82
CA ARG A 45 2.41 -10.78 0.87
C ARG A 45 3.31 -11.76 1.59
N GLY A 46 4.15 -11.26 2.49
CA GLY A 46 5.07 -12.07 3.28
C GLY A 46 4.36 -13.03 4.23
N TYR A 47 3.32 -12.57 4.92
CA TYR A 47 2.64 -13.35 5.95
C TYR A 47 1.28 -13.91 5.50
N LEU A 48 0.30 -13.07 5.17
CA LEU A 48 -1.09 -13.52 4.96
C LEU A 48 -1.24 -14.48 3.77
N ILE A 49 -0.63 -14.19 2.63
CA ILE A 49 -0.66 -15.10 1.46
C ILE A 49 -0.05 -16.45 1.81
N ASN A 50 1.11 -16.46 2.48
CA ASN A 50 1.77 -17.71 2.85
C ASN A 50 0.97 -18.50 3.90
N ARG A 51 0.31 -17.82 4.84
CA ARG A 51 -0.49 -18.49 5.87
C ARG A 51 -1.79 -19.08 5.31
N ALA A 52 -2.43 -18.37 4.37
CA ALA A 52 -3.54 -18.95 3.61
C ALA A 52 -3.08 -20.15 2.77
N ALA A 53 -1.89 -20.08 2.16
CA ALA A 53 -1.31 -21.20 1.42
C ALA A 53 -0.99 -22.41 2.31
N ASP A 54 -0.45 -22.20 3.51
CA ASP A 54 -0.21 -23.25 4.50
C ASP A 54 -1.51 -23.96 4.89
N ALA A 55 -2.58 -23.20 5.11
CA ALA A 55 -3.90 -23.76 5.46
C ALA A 55 -4.54 -24.56 4.31
N GLY A 56 -4.25 -24.21 3.06
CA GLY A 56 -4.82 -24.86 1.88
C GLY A 56 -3.91 -25.87 1.17
N GLY A 57 -2.80 -26.30 1.78
CA GLY A 57 -1.92 -27.32 1.19
C GLY A 57 -0.98 -26.83 0.09
N ARG A 58 -0.71 -25.51 0.02
CA ARG A 58 0.35 -24.87 -0.78
C ARG A 58 0.30 -25.17 -2.28
N SER A 59 -0.87 -25.52 -2.83
CA SER A 59 -1.06 -25.69 -4.27
C SER A 59 -1.05 -24.34 -4.99
N LYS A 60 -0.73 -24.34 -6.30
CA LYS A 60 -0.78 -23.13 -7.13
C LYS A 60 -2.15 -22.44 -7.06
N ALA A 61 -3.23 -23.21 -7.08
CA ALA A 61 -4.59 -22.70 -6.99
C ALA A 61 -4.84 -21.96 -5.66
N VAL A 62 -4.36 -22.50 -4.55
CA VAL A 62 -4.50 -21.89 -3.22
C VAL A 62 -3.75 -20.57 -3.14
N TYR A 63 -2.54 -20.47 -3.71
CA TYR A 63 -1.82 -19.21 -3.78
C TYR A 63 -2.60 -18.13 -4.52
N TRP A 64 -3.22 -18.46 -5.65
CA TRP A 64 -4.04 -17.50 -6.41
C TRP A 64 -5.33 -17.12 -5.68
N ILE A 65 -5.99 -18.06 -5.00
CA ILE A 65 -7.14 -17.77 -4.13
C ILE A 65 -6.71 -16.83 -2.99
N ALA A 66 -5.58 -17.11 -2.34
CA ALA A 66 -5.01 -16.28 -1.29
C ALA A 66 -4.70 -14.86 -1.79
N VAL A 67 -4.11 -14.72 -2.99
CA VAL A 67 -3.87 -13.42 -3.63
C VAL A 67 -5.18 -12.63 -3.75
N VAL A 68 -6.25 -13.22 -4.26
CA VAL A 68 -7.55 -12.54 -4.41
C VAL A 68 -8.11 -12.11 -3.05
N LEU A 69 -8.17 -13.02 -2.07
CA LEU A 69 -8.73 -12.73 -0.75
C LEU A 69 -7.93 -11.67 0.00
N VAL A 70 -6.60 -11.76 -0.02
CA VAL A 70 -5.71 -10.78 0.61
C VAL A 70 -5.80 -9.43 -0.10
N SER A 71 -6.03 -9.40 -1.41
CA SER A 71 -6.23 -8.14 -2.15
C SER A 71 -7.54 -7.45 -1.78
N VAL A 72 -8.63 -8.21 -1.56
CA VAL A 72 -9.88 -7.67 -1.03
C VAL A 72 -9.67 -7.09 0.36
N LEU A 73 -8.96 -7.81 1.24
CA LEU A 73 -8.63 -7.34 2.58
C LEU A 73 -7.77 -6.07 2.54
N PHE A 74 -6.78 -6.02 1.64
CA PHE A 74 -5.93 -4.85 1.43
C PHE A 74 -6.75 -3.63 0.98
N GLY A 75 -7.65 -3.81 0.01
CA GLY A 75 -8.59 -2.77 -0.42
C GLY A 75 -9.48 -2.28 0.73
N TYR A 76 -10.04 -3.20 1.52
CA TYR A 76 -10.83 -2.85 2.70
C TYR A 76 -10.02 -2.12 3.77
N GLY A 77 -8.74 -2.48 3.98
CA GLY A 77 -7.82 -1.75 4.86
C GLY A 77 -7.65 -0.27 4.49
N HIS A 78 -7.99 0.08 3.24
CA HIS A 78 -7.97 1.42 2.68
C HIS A 78 -9.36 2.09 2.62
N TYR A 79 -10.36 1.61 3.39
CA TYR A 79 -11.72 2.17 3.41
C TYR A 79 -11.79 3.69 3.66
N TYR A 80 -10.80 4.24 4.37
CA TYR A 80 -10.69 5.66 4.65
C TYR A 80 -10.48 6.52 3.38
N LYS A 81 -10.06 5.94 2.24
CA LYS A 81 -9.94 6.62 0.94
C LYS A 81 -11.30 6.75 0.22
N GLY A 82 -12.38 6.26 0.82
CA GLY A 82 -13.69 6.17 0.19
C GLY A 82 -13.81 5.01 -0.81
N PRO A 83 -14.99 4.80 -1.42
CA PRO A 83 -15.26 3.63 -2.26
C PRO A 83 -14.30 3.48 -3.44
N ALA A 84 -13.98 4.58 -4.12
CA ALA A 84 -13.02 4.56 -5.24
C ALA A 84 -11.63 4.12 -4.77
N GLY A 85 -11.16 4.63 -3.63
CA GLY A 85 -9.86 4.27 -3.08
C GLY A 85 -9.78 2.84 -2.54
N VAL A 86 -10.90 2.24 -2.11
CA VAL A 86 -10.98 0.81 -1.77
C VAL A 86 -10.74 -0.04 -3.01
N VAL A 87 -11.43 0.28 -4.11
CA VAL A 87 -11.30 -0.44 -5.38
C VAL A 87 -9.88 -0.29 -5.93
N ASP A 88 -9.37 0.93 -5.99
CA ASP A 88 -8.01 1.24 -6.43
C ASP A 88 -6.95 0.47 -5.63
N SER A 89 -7.04 0.54 -4.29
CA SER A 89 -6.10 -0.17 -3.41
C SER A 89 -6.24 -1.68 -3.56
N GLY A 90 -7.45 -2.22 -3.72
CA GLY A 90 -7.66 -3.64 -3.98
C GLY A 90 -7.06 -4.11 -5.30
N MET A 91 -7.12 -3.29 -6.35
CA MET A 91 -6.49 -3.57 -7.64
C MET A 91 -4.96 -3.52 -7.56
N ALA A 92 -4.39 -2.52 -6.88
CA ALA A 92 -2.96 -2.51 -6.55
C ALA A 92 -2.58 -3.75 -5.72
N GLY A 93 -3.44 -4.11 -4.78
CA GLY A 93 -3.50 -5.36 -4.03
C GLY A 93 -3.20 -6.58 -4.88
N LEU A 94 -4.03 -6.73 -5.92
CA LEU A 94 -4.05 -7.84 -6.85
C LEU A 94 -2.80 -7.86 -7.73
N VAL A 95 -2.39 -6.71 -8.27
CA VAL A 95 -1.19 -6.58 -9.11
C VAL A 95 0.07 -6.97 -8.33
N LEU A 96 0.24 -6.43 -7.12
CA LEU A 96 1.40 -6.75 -6.27
C LEU A 96 1.36 -8.21 -5.79
N GLY A 97 0.18 -8.75 -5.47
CA GLY A 97 0.00 -10.15 -5.12
C GLY A 97 0.33 -11.09 -6.29
N ALA A 98 -0.06 -10.75 -7.51
CA ALA A 98 0.31 -11.46 -8.73
C ALA A 98 1.82 -11.40 -8.96
N ALA A 99 2.44 -10.21 -8.87
CA ALA A 99 3.88 -10.03 -8.98
C ALA A 99 4.64 -10.87 -7.94
N TYR A 100 4.14 -10.94 -6.71
CA TYR A 100 4.71 -11.78 -5.66
C TYR A 100 4.75 -13.25 -6.08
N VAL A 101 3.62 -13.84 -6.48
CA VAL A 101 3.58 -15.27 -6.83
C VAL A 101 4.34 -15.58 -8.12
N LEU A 102 4.32 -14.68 -9.10
CA LEU A 102 5.01 -14.84 -10.39
C LEU A 102 6.53 -14.69 -10.27
N SER A 103 7.02 -13.86 -9.34
CA SER A 103 8.45 -13.69 -9.06
C SER A 103 9.04 -14.80 -8.18
N GLY A 104 8.32 -15.90 -7.95
CA GLY A 104 8.76 -16.96 -7.07
C GLY A 104 8.67 -16.58 -5.59
N ARG A 105 7.73 -15.71 -5.22
CA ARG A 105 7.52 -15.17 -3.86
C ARG A 105 8.68 -14.28 -3.39
N ASN A 106 9.28 -13.52 -4.32
CA ASN A 106 10.29 -12.53 -3.97
C ASN A 106 9.63 -11.25 -3.45
N LEU A 107 9.72 -11.01 -2.15
CA LEU A 107 9.06 -9.87 -1.50
C LEU A 107 9.62 -8.52 -1.97
N TRP A 108 10.89 -8.45 -2.35
CA TRP A 108 11.52 -7.20 -2.81
C TRP A 108 10.89 -6.66 -4.09
N VAL A 109 10.35 -7.51 -4.95
CA VAL A 109 9.60 -7.08 -6.14
C VAL A 109 8.40 -6.22 -5.73
N CYS A 110 7.68 -6.62 -4.69
CA CYS A 110 6.52 -5.90 -4.20
C CYS A 110 6.91 -4.66 -3.40
N VAL A 111 7.92 -4.77 -2.51
CA VAL A 111 8.42 -3.64 -1.70
C VAL A 111 8.88 -2.49 -2.60
N LEU A 112 9.68 -2.79 -3.64
CA LEU A 112 10.17 -1.77 -4.55
C LEU A 112 9.05 -1.19 -5.42
N ALA A 113 8.16 -2.03 -5.96
CA ALA A 113 7.04 -1.56 -6.77
C ALA A 113 6.10 -0.64 -5.96
N HIS A 114 5.71 -1.05 -4.75
CA HIS A 114 4.87 -0.27 -3.86
C HIS A 114 5.56 1.04 -3.44
N GLY A 115 6.82 0.96 -2.99
CA GLY A 115 7.59 2.15 -2.58
C GLY A 115 7.78 3.17 -3.70
N PHE A 116 8.00 2.73 -4.94
CA PHE A 116 8.09 3.64 -6.08
C PHE A 116 6.74 4.26 -6.45
N ILE A 117 5.65 3.51 -6.42
CA ILE A 117 4.29 4.04 -6.63
C ILE A 117 3.99 5.14 -5.61
N ASP A 118 4.24 4.88 -4.32
CA ASP A 118 4.03 5.85 -3.25
C ASP A 118 4.94 7.08 -3.40
N THR A 119 6.20 6.87 -3.82
CA THR A 119 7.14 7.98 -4.07
C THR A 119 6.64 8.88 -5.20
N ILE A 120 6.11 8.32 -6.29
CA ILE A 120 5.50 9.10 -7.38
C ILE A 120 4.29 9.88 -6.86
N GLY A 121 3.45 9.25 -6.02
CA GLY A 121 2.33 9.91 -5.35
C GLY A 121 2.77 11.09 -4.49
N LEU A 122 3.82 10.92 -3.68
CA LEU A 122 4.38 12.00 -2.85
C LEU A 122 4.95 13.15 -3.69
N ILE A 123 5.60 12.86 -4.82
CA ILE A 123 6.09 13.87 -5.76
C ILE A 123 4.91 14.65 -6.36
N ALA A 124 3.85 13.95 -6.80
CA ALA A 124 2.66 14.59 -7.34
C ALA A 124 1.99 15.51 -6.30
N VAL A 125 1.89 15.09 -5.03
CA VAL A 125 1.39 15.93 -3.95
C VAL A 125 2.31 17.13 -3.70
N PHE A 126 3.63 16.94 -3.66
CA PHE A 126 4.59 18.01 -3.45
C PHE A 126 4.46 19.12 -4.51
N PHE A 127 4.29 18.76 -5.77
CA PHE A 127 4.10 19.73 -6.87
C PHE A 127 2.64 20.18 -7.08
N GLY A 128 1.67 19.67 -6.29
CA GLY A 128 0.26 20.03 -6.42
C GLY A 128 -0.42 19.48 -7.67
N TRP A 129 0.05 18.35 -8.21
CA TRP A 129 -0.54 17.69 -9.38
C TRP A 129 -1.67 16.73 -9.03
N SER A 130 -1.80 16.34 -7.76
CA SER A 130 -2.96 15.60 -7.27
C SER A 130 -4.16 16.55 -7.15
N SER A 131 -5.15 16.38 -8.03
CA SER A 131 -6.39 17.17 -8.09
C SER A 131 -7.48 16.61 -7.18
#